data_AF-A0A840R7Z5-F1
#
_entry.id   AF-A0A840R7Z5-F1
#
_cell.length_a   1.000
_cell.length_b   1.000
_cell.length_c   1.000
_cell.angle_alpha   90.00
_cell.angle_beta   90.00
_cell.angle_gamma   90.00
#
_symmetry.space_group_name_H-M   'P 1'
#
loop_
_entity.id
_entity.type
_entity.pdbx_description
1 polymer ?
#
loop_
_entity_poly.entity_id
_entity_poly.type
_entity_poly.pdbx_seq_one_letter_code
_entity_poly.pdbx_strand_id
1 'polypeptide(L)'
;MKGQDAVNDLLSRTKAIVETIVDGVITISDRGLIETVNPAVEKIFGYRLDELSGQNVSMLMPNPYQREHDSYLSNYLSTGEKKIIGIGREVTGRRKDGSTFPLELAISEMEVNGQRMFTGIVRDISRRKATEEKLREFLARTKAILDTIVDGVITISDRGCIETVNPAAEKIFGYRLDELSGNNVSMLMPDPYRHEHDQYLENYLHTGEKKIIGIGREVTGLRKDGTTFPLELAISEMEVNGQRMFTGIVRDISERKETEEKLREAMRRVHEQRIKDEFIATVSHELRTPLTSIKASLELIIGKAVAKGSDQEKMLITIAHKNSDRLLLLINDILDISKIESEKMKLNFKRVLLHSFLETAISDNQAYAEKHHVKFVLLDCPSKLYIYVDPDRLMQVMSNLMSNAAKFSHQNSQIEVQAGRRNDGIRITVRDYGPGIPLNFQNRVFEKFTQADTSDKREMSGTGLGLHISKAIIERHHGELSFDTVIGQGTEFHIDLKQQLQRQGSPQ
;
A
#
# COMPACT_ATOMS: atom_id res chain seq x y z
N MET A 1 -51.92 78.63 23.34
CA MET A 1 -51.84 77.67 22.20
C MET A 1 -50.54 76.89 22.18
N LYS A 2 -49.34 77.49 22.11
CA LYS A 2 -48.05 76.77 21.96
C LYS A 2 -47.72 75.68 23.02
N GLY A 3 -48.23 75.78 24.25
CA GLY A 3 -47.96 74.79 25.31
C GLY A 3 -48.77 73.49 25.19
N GLN A 4 -50.00 73.55 24.70
CA GLN A 4 -50.85 72.36 24.55
C GLN A 4 -50.40 71.51 23.35
N ASP A 5 -49.93 72.16 22.29
CA ASP A 5 -49.42 71.50 21.09
C ASP A 5 -48.11 70.74 21.38
N ALA A 6 -47.24 71.30 22.24
CA ALA A 6 -45.99 70.65 22.65
C ALA A 6 -46.21 69.41 23.54
N VAL A 7 -47.20 69.47 24.44
CA VAL A 7 -47.60 68.32 25.28
C VAL A 7 -48.23 67.22 24.43
N ASN A 8 -49.09 67.59 23.47
CA ASN A 8 -49.69 66.63 22.55
C ASN A 8 -48.64 65.97 21.63
N ASP A 9 -47.67 66.71 21.10
CA ASP A 9 -46.57 66.16 20.31
C ASP A 9 -45.69 65.18 21.12
N LEU A 10 -45.35 65.54 22.36
CA LEU A 10 -44.58 64.65 23.25
C LEU A 10 -45.35 63.37 23.58
N LEU A 11 -46.65 63.46 23.88
CA LEU A 11 -47.51 62.30 24.15
C LEU A 11 -47.64 61.39 22.91
N SER A 12 -47.86 61.97 21.73
CA SER A 12 -47.93 61.23 20.48
C SER A 12 -46.60 60.51 20.16
N ARG A 13 -45.46 61.16 20.37
CA ARG A 13 -44.14 60.55 20.16
C ARG A 13 -43.85 59.43 21.15
N THR A 14 -44.11 59.64 22.43
CA THR A 14 -43.86 58.63 23.47
C THR A 14 -44.75 57.40 23.25
N LYS A 15 -46.01 57.61 22.87
CA LYS A 15 -46.94 56.53 22.50
C LYS A 15 -46.46 55.77 21.26
N ALA A 16 -46.05 56.48 20.21
CA ALA A 16 -45.52 55.84 18.99
C ALA A 16 -44.27 55.00 19.25
N ILE A 17 -43.37 55.44 20.14
CA ILE A 17 -42.20 54.66 20.56
C ILE A 17 -42.65 53.36 21.24
N VAL A 18 -43.53 53.45 22.25
CA VAL A 18 -44.01 52.26 22.98
C VAL A 18 -44.77 51.28 22.06
N GLU A 19 -45.53 51.78 21.10
CA GLU A 19 -46.30 50.98 20.14
C GLU A 19 -45.44 50.29 19.07
N THR A 20 -44.25 50.82 18.80
CA THR A 20 -43.34 50.29 17.76
C THR A 20 -42.22 49.40 18.30
N ILE A 21 -42.00 49.39 19.63
CA ILE A 21 -41.05 48.49 20.28
C ILE A 21 -41.46 47.03 20.05
N VAL A 22 -40.46 46.18 19.78
CA VAL A 22 -40.64 44.74 19.54
C VAL A 22 -40.92 43.97 20.83
N ASP A 23 -40.35 44.45 21.95
CA ASP A 23 -40.63 43.89 23.27
C ASP A 23 -42.04 44.27 23.74
N GLY A 24 -42.67 43.37 24.46
CA GLY A 24 -43.93 43.66 25.13
C GLY A 24 -43.69 44.65 26.27
N VAL A 25 -44.54 45.65 26.38
CA VAL A 25 -44.57 46.59 27.51
C VAL A 25 -45.93 46.43 28.18
N ILE A 26 -45.91 46.05 29.45
CA ILE A 26 -47.10 45.81 30.27
C ILE A 26 -47.00 46.70 31.49
N THR A 27 -47.98 47.56 31.71
CA THR A 27 -48.07 48.36 32.94
C THR A 27 -49.21 47.85 33.79
N ILE A 28 -48.93 47.59 35.07
CA ILE A 28 -49.89 47.06 36.06
C ILE A 28 -50.01 48.00 37.25
N SER A 29 -51.17 48.01 37.90
CA SER A 29 -51.40 48.70 39.16
C SER A 29 -50.71 48.01 40.36
N ASP A 30 -50.76 48.65 41.52
CA ASP A 30 -50.35 48.08 42.81
C ASP A 30 -51.13 46.81 43.21
N ARG A 31 -52.27 46.54 42.58
CA ARG A 31 -53.04 45.29 42.72
C ARG A 31 -52.73 44.24 41.65
N GLY A 32 -51.76 44.48 40.78
CA GLY A 32 -51.38 43.56 39.71
C GLY A 32 -52.34 43.52 38.51
N LEU A 33 -53.25 44.49 38.42
CA LEU A 33 -54.19 44.60 37.29
C LEU A 33 -53.52 45.32 36.12
N ILE A 34 -53.63 44.76 34.93
CA ILE A 34 -53.08 45.34 33.70
C ILE A 34 -53.84 46.63 33.35
N GLU A 35 -53.14 47.75 33.32
CA GLU A 35 -53.70 49.04 32.92
C GLU A 35 -53.39 49.38 31.46
N THR A 36 -52.16 49.14 31.01
CA THR A 36 -51.78 49.39 29.61
C THR A 36 -50.88 48.28 29.07
N VAL A 37 -51.01 48.02 27.78
CA VAL A 37 -50.21 47.05 27.03
C VAL A 37 -49.91 47.61 25.66
N ASN A 38 -48.71 47.37 25.14
CA ASN A 38 -48.39 47.68 23.75
C ASN A 38 -48.80 46.53 22.81
N PRO A 39 -48.91 46.78 21.49
CA PRO A 39 -49.28 45.75 20.51
C PRO A 39 -48.34 44.53 20.45
N ALA A 40 -47.09 44.65 20.91
CA ALA A 40 -46.17 43.52 20.98
C ALA A 40 -46.62 42.45 21.99
N VAL A 41 -47.30 42.83 23.07
CA VAL A 41 -47.84 41.88 24.06
C VAL A 41 -48.87 40.95 23.42
N GLU A 42 -49.72 41.45 22.52
CA GLU A 42 -50.70 40.63 21.79
C GLU A 42 -50.00 39.58 20.92
N LYS A 43 -48.92 39.95 20.25
CA LYS A 43 -48.11 39.02 19.45
C LYS A 43 -47.39 37.98 20.31
N ILE A 44 -46.89 38.37 21.48
CA ILE A 44 -46.13 37.49 22.37
C ILE A 44 -47.06 36.53 23.13
N PHE A 45 -48.20 36.98 23.64
CA PHE A 45 -49.04 36.13 24.50
C PHE A 45 -50.30 35.60 23.81
N GLY A 46 -50.67 36.12 22.64
CA GLY A 46 -51.84 35.68 21.87
C GLY A 46 -53.19 36.13 22.42
N TYR A 47 -53.19 37.02 23.42
CA TYR A 47 -54.39 37.70 23.92
C TYR A 47 -54.59 39.01 23.17
N ARG A 48 -55.84 39.33 22.81
CA ARG A 48 -56.16 40.66 22.28
C ARG A 48 -56.02 41.70 23.39
N LEU A 49 -55.65 42.94 23.04
CA LEU A 49 -55.40 43.99 24.05
C LEU A 49 -56.61 44.28 24.96
N ASP A 50 -57.83 44.17 24.42
CA ASP A 50 -59.08 44.32 25.18
C ASP A 50 -59.35 43.16 26.14
N GLU A 51 -58.78 41.98 25.90
CA GLU A 51 -58.84 40.83 26.82
C GLU A 51 -57.86 40.95 27.99
N LEU A 52 -56.81 41.78 27.85
CA LEU A 52 -55.78 41.97 28.87
C LEU A 52 -56.13 43.09 29.84
N SER A 53 -56.73 44.18 29.36
CA SER A 53 -57.06 45.35 30.18
C SER A 53 -57.95 44.99 31.36
N GLY A 54 -57.52 45.36 32.57
CA GLY A 54 -58.24 45.10 33.83
C GLY A 54 -58.10 43.67 34.36
N GLN A 55 -57.45 42.76 33.65
CA GLN A 55 -57.15 41.41 34.16
C GLN A 55 -55.89 41.41 35.02
N ASN A 56 -55.75 40.42 35.91
CA ASN A 56 -54.54 40.25 36.71
C ASN A 56 -53.41 39.65 35.85
N VAL A 57 -52.23 40.28 35.88
CA VAL A 57 -51.06 39.91 35.05
C VAL A 57 -50.57 38.47 35.26
N SER A 58 -50.89 37.86 36.41
CA SER A 58 -50.59 36.46 36.71
C SER A 58 -51.11 35.48 35.65
N MET A 59 -52.14 35.86 34.87
CA MET A 59 -52.66 35.06 33.76
C MET A 59 -51.60 34.72 32.70
N LEU A 60 -50.56 35.56 32.56
CA LEU A 60 -49.45 35.42 31.62
C LEU A 60 -48.33 34.52 32.12
N MET A 61 -48.52 33.87 33.27
CA MET A 61 -47.54 33.02 33.94
C MET A 61 -48.12 31.61 34.14
N PRO A 62 -47.30 30.55 34.15
CA PRO A 62 -47.75 29.21 34.52
C PRO A 62 -47.82 29.02 36.03
N ASN A 63 -48.49 27.95 36.49
CA ASN A 63 -48.38 27.49 37.88
C ASN A 63 -46.94 27.00 38.17
N PRO A 64 -46.39 27.21 39.38
CA PRO A 64 -47.03 27.82 40.55
C PRO A 64 -47.01 29.36 40.55
N TYR A 65 -46.21 29.99 39.71
CA TYR A 65 -46.01 31.46 39.68
C TYR A 65 -47.30 32.25 39.50
N GLN A 66 -48.26 31.72 38.73
CA GLN A 66 -49.59 32.31 38.59
C GLN A 66 -50.33 32.49 39.93
N ARG A 67 -50.25 31.51 40.84
CA ARG A 67 -50.95 31.57 42.14
C ARG A 67 -50.24 32.44 43.16
N GLU A 68 -48.93 32.52 43.05
CA GLU A 68 -48.06 33.19 44.03
C GLU A 68 -47.77 34.65 43.68
N HIS A 69 -48.08 35.08 42.44
CA HIS A 69 -47.76 36.42 41.95
C HIS A 69 -48.25 37.55 42.87
N ASP A 70 -49.51 37.50 43.30
CA ASP A 70 -50.09 38.55 44.13
C ASP A 70 -49.44 38.61 45.52
N SER A 71 -48.99 37.46 46.04
CA SER A 71 -48.20 37.40 47.27
C SER A 71 -46.82 38.03 47.07
N TYR A 72 -46.16 37.82 45.94
CA TYR A 72 -44.88 38.47 45.63
C TYR A 72 -45.03 40.00 45.56
N LEU A 73 -46.08 40.48 44.91
CA LEU A 73 -46.37 41.91 44.77
C LEU A 73 -46.73 42.56 46.11
N SER A 74 -47.58 41.91 46.91
CA SER A 74 -47.96 42.39 48.25
C SER A 74 -46.78 42.42 49.21
N ASN A 75 -45.92 41.39 49.17
CA ASN A 75 -44.68 41.36 49.95
C ASN A 75 -43.74 42.49 49.55
N TYR A 76 -43.59 42.79 48.25
CA TYR A 76 -42.82 43.94 47.80
C TYR A 76 -43.37 45.27 48.33
N LEU A 77 -44.68 45.49 48.22
CA LEU A 77 -45.33 46.73 48.64
C LEU A 77 -45.22 46.99 50.15
N SER A 78 -45.18 45.93 50.96
CA SER A 78 -45.08 46.01 52.42
C SER A 78 -43.64 46.09 52.94
N THR A 79 -42.68 45.47 52.26
CA THR A 79 -41.28 45.35 52.74
C THR A 79 -40.30 46.29 52.03
N GLY A 80 -40.61 46.72 50.81
CA GLY A 80 -39.70 47.47 49.95
C GLY A 80 -38.52 46.64 49.39
N GLU A 81 -38.46 45.33 49.62
CA GLU A 81 -37.37 44.47 49.15
C GLU A 81 -37.45 44.21 47.63
N LYS A 82 -36.59 44.90 46.86
CA LYS A 82 -36.49 44.73 45.40
C LYS A 82 -35.88 43.38 45.02
N LYS A 83 -36.70 42.32 44.93
CA LYS A 83 -36.25 41.00 44.43
C LYS A 83 -36.13 40.91 42.91
N ILE A 84 -36.86 41.74 42.17
CA ILE A 84 -37.00 41.63 40.69
C ILE A 84 -36.80 42.99 39.99
N ILE A 85 -36.98 44.10 40.71
CA ILE A 85 -36.97 45.45 40.13
C ILE A 85 -35.54 45.87 39.80
N GLY A 86 -35.30 46.22 38.54
CA GLY A 86 -34.00 46.69 38.03
C GLY A 86 -33.06 45.61 37.48
N ILE A 87 -33.41 44.31 37.55
CA ILE A 87 -32.58 43.22 37.02
C ILE A 87 -33.41 42.44 36.00
N GLY A 88 -33.00 42.43 34.73
CA GLY A 88 -33.59 41.55 33.71
C GLY A 88 -33.31 40.09 34.06
N ARG A 89 -34.33 39.22 34.01
CA ARG A 89 -34.19 37.78 34.31
C ARG A 89 -34.96 36.90 33.34
N GLU A 90 -34.47 35.69 33.11
CA GLU A 90 -35.20 34.65 32.37
C GLU A 90 -36.24 33.99 33.29
N VAL A 91 -37.51 34.01 32.87
CA VAL A 91 -38.68 33.39 33.52
C VAL A 91 -39.49 32.61 32.48
N THR A 92 -40.55 31.94 32.91
CA THR A 92 -41.46 31.24 31.99
C THR A 92 -42.76 32.03 31.84
N GLY A 93 -43.09 32.42 30.62
CA GLY A 93 -44.39 32.98 30.26
C GLY A 93 -45.37 31.88 29.83
N ARG A 94 -46.66 32.18 29.85
CA ARG A 94 -47.74 31.32 29.32
C ARG A 94 -48.61 32.09 28.35
N ARG A 95 -48.80 31.55 27.14
CA ARG A 95 -49.66 32.13 26.10
C ARG A 95 -51.13 31.74 26.33
N LYS A 96 -52.03 32.37 25.59
CA LYS A 96 -53.49 32.12 25.63
C LYS A 96 -53.88 30.67 25.35
N ASP A 97 -53.15 30.00 24.48
CA ASP A 97 -53.35 28.58 24.15
C ASP A 97 -52.86 27.62 25.25
N GLY A 98 -52.29 28.13 26.33
CA GLY A 98 -51.74 27.37 27.44
C GLY A 98 -50.29 26.95 27.28
N SER A 99 -49.68 27.16 26.11
CA SER A 99 -48.25 26.86 25.88
C SER A 99 -47.36 27.75 26.74
N THR A 100 -46.27 27.17 27.23
CA THR A 100 -45.25 27.90 27.99
C THR A 100 -44.04 28.21 27.12
N PHE A 101 -43.36 29.32 27.42
CA PHE A 101 -42.20 29.75 26.66
C PHE A 101 -41.21 30.52 27.55
N PRO A 102 -39.90 30.49 27.24
CA PRO A 102 -38.92 31.26 27.98
C PRO A 102 -39.07 32.75 27.64
N LEU A 103 -39.11 33.56 28.69
CA LEU A 103 -39.40 34.98 28.66
C LEU A 103 -38.34 35.73 29.45
N GLU A 104 -37.72 36.75 28.86
CA GLU A 104 -36.87 37.69 29.58
C GLU A 104 -37.73 38.84 30.10
N LEU A 105 -37.72 39.06 31.41
CA LEU A 105 -38.58 40.03 32.11
C LEU A 105 -37.73 41.03 32.88
N ALA A 106 -37.96 42.32 32.65
CA ALA A 106 -37.43 43.42 33.44
C ALA A 106 -38.59 44.26 34.00
N ILE A 107 -38.57 44.56 35.30
CA ILE A 107 -39.64 45.32 35.97
C ILE A 107 -39.08 46.64 36.50
N SER A 108 -39.79 47.73 36.24
CA SER A 108 -39.54 49.06 36.80
C SER A 108 -40.77 49.56 37.55
N GLU A 109 -40.55 50.23 38.68
CA GLU A 109 -41.60 50.91 39.46
C GLU A 109 -41.66 52.38 39.06
N MET A 110 -42.88 52.93 38.97
CA MET A 110 -43.15 54.34 38.71
C MET A 110 -44.35 54.84 39.52
N GLU A 111 -44.41 56.15 39.76
CA GLU A 111 -45.53 56.78 40.44
C GLU A 111 -46.21 57.78 39.49
N VAL A 112 -47.51 57.63 39.27
CA VAL A 112 -48.31 58.47 38.37
C VAL A 112 -49.53 58.96 39.12
N ASN A 113 -49.71 60.28 39.22
CA ASN A 113 -50.85 60.92 39.91
C ASN A 113 -51.07 60.42 41.36
N GLY A 114 -49.99 60.07 42.08
CA GLY A 114 -50.04 59.55 43.45
C GLY A 114 -50.38 58.05 43.56
N GLN A 115 -50.49 57.34 42.44
CA GLN A 115 -50.69 55.89 42.40
C GLN A 115 -49.39 55.18 41.96
N ARG A 116 -49.02 54.12 42.67
CA ARG A 116 -47.87 53.28 42.32
C ARG A 116 -48.24 52.31 41.20
N MET A 117 -47.35 52.23 40.23
CA MET A 117 -47.50 51.48 38.99
C MET A 117 -46.22 50.70 38.71
N PHE A 118 -46.34 49.55 38.06
CA PHE A 118 -45.20 48.73 37.65
C PHE A 118 -45.23 48.53 36.15
N THR A 119 -44.11 48.80 35.49
CA THR A 119 -43.94 48.53 34.06
C THR A 119 -43.00 47.35 33.87
N GLY A 120 -43.51 46.27 33.31
CA GLY A 120 -42.78 45.09 32.88
C GLY A 120 -42.44 45.17 31.39
N ILE A 121 -41.17 45.03 31.05
CA ILE A 121 -40.70 44.81 29.69
C ILE A 121 -40.47 43.30 29.53
N VAL A 122 -41.11 42.71 28.52
CA VAL A 122 -41.14 41.28 28.28
C VAL A 122 -40.65 40.95 26.88
N ARG A 123 -39.64 40.08 26.78
CA ARG A 123 -39.07 39.62 25.51
C ARG A 123 -39.16 38.11 25.40
N ASP A 124 -39.76 37.62 24.32
CA ASP A 124 -39.77 36.20 23.98
C ASP A 124 -38.38 35.75 23.50
N ILE A 125 -37.74 34.87 24.26
CA ILE A 125 -36.39 34.37 23.96
C ILE A 125 -36.40 32.94 23.40
N SER A 126 -37.56 32.42 22.99
CA SER A 126 -37.72 31.05 22.46
C SER A 126 -36.77 30.76 21.30
N ARG A 127 -36.68 31.69 20.34
CA ARG A 127 -35.82 31.55 19.16
C ARG A 127 -34.33 31.52 19.54
N ARG A 128 -33.92 32.33 20.51
CA ARG A 128 -32.54 32.38 21.02
C ARG A 128 -32.18 31.03 21.63
N LYS A 129 -32.98 30.55 22.60
CA LYS A 129 -32.77 29.25 23.28
C LYS A 129 -32.76 28.07 22.31
N ALA A 130 -33.68 28.03 21.35
CA ALA A 130 -33.73 26.97 20.35
C ALA A 130 -32.48 26.94 19.45
N THR A 131 -31.89 28.11 19.15
CA THR A 131 -30.66 28.20 18.36
C THR A 131 -29.44 27.76 19.17
N GLU A 132 -29.36 28.17 20.45
CA GLU A 132 -28.31 27.75 21.37
C GLU A 132 -28.30 26.22 21.57
N GLU A 133 -29.48 25.61 21.76
CA GLU A 133 -29.57 24.16 21.95
C GLU A 133 -29.20 23.39 20.68
N LYS A 134 -29.68 23.83 19.51
CA LYS A 134 -29.28 23.22 18.23
C LYS A 134 -27.77 23.30 17.99
N LEU A 135 -27.15 24.43 18.35
CA LEU A 135 -25.71 24.59 18.26
C LEU A 135 -24.99 23.64 19.23
N ARG A 136 -25.47 23.53 20.48
CA ARG A 136 -24.93 22.59 21.47
C ARG A 136 -25.02 21.14 20.99
N GLU A 137 -26.17 20.72 20.48
CA GLU A 137 -26.38 19.37 19.92
C GLU A 137 -25.44 19.11 18.74
N PHE A 138 -25.31 20.07 17.83
CA PHE A 138 -24.42 19.96 16.67
C PHE A 138 -22.95 19.82 17.08
N LEU A 139 -22.49 20.65 18.02
CA LEU A 139 -21.13 20.59 18.56
C LEU A 139 -20.86 19.25 19.26
N ALA A 140 -21.78 18.79 20.10
CA ALA A 140 -21.68 17.52 20.79
C ALA A 140 -21.61 16.34 19.81
N ARG A 141 -22.45 16.35 18.77
CA ARG A 141 -22.46 15.32 17.73
C ARG A 141 -21.17 15.31 16.91
N THR A 142 -20.68 16.48 16.51
CA THR A 142 -19.43 16.61 15.74
C THR A 142 -18.24 16.10 16.54
N LYS A 143 -18.17 16.46 17.83
CA LYS A 143 -17.14 15.95 18.75
C LYS A 143 -17.19 14.43 18.88
N ALA A 144 -18.37 13.84 19.09
CA ALA A 144 -18.52 12.40 19.20
C ALA A 144 -18.10 11.64 17.94
N ILE A 145 -18.37 12.20 16.76
CA ILE A 145 -17.89 11.64 15.48
C ILE A 145 -16.36 11.65 15.45
N LEU A 146 -15.72 12.78 15.73
CA LEU A 146 -14.26 12.88 15.73
C LEU A 146 -13.58 11.96 16.76
N ASP A 147 -14.21 11.77 17.92
CA ASP A 147 -13.71 10.93 19.01
C ASP A 147 -13.82 9.42 18.72
N THR A 148 -14.68 9.01 17.78
CA THR A 148 -14.95 7.60 17.46
C THR A 148 -14.28 7.11 16.17
N ILE A 149 -13.74 8.01 15.35
CA ILE A 149 -12.97 7.65 14.15
C ILE A 149 -11.69 6.92 14.56
N VAL A 150 -11.35 5.87 13.79
CA VAL A 150 -10.14 5.05 14.01
C VAL A 150 -8.89 5.74 13.47
N ASP A 151 -9.03 6.50 12.39
CA ASP A 151 -7.95 7.31 11.83
C ASP A 151 -7.65 8.50 12.76
N GLY A 152 -6.37 8.81 12.89
CA GLY A 152 -5.95 10.03 13.57
C GLY A 152 -6.31 11.25 12.73
N VAL A 153 -6.78 12.31 13.38
CA VAL A 153 -7.04 13.60 12.77
C VAL A 153 -6.21 14.63 13.53
N ILE A 154 -5.37 15.36 12.79
CA ILE A 154 -4.48 16.39 13.32
C ILE A 154 -4.72 17.65 12.53
N THR A 155 -4.99 18.77 13.20
CA THR A 155 -5.05 20.09 12.56
C THR A 155 -3.84 20.91 12.96
N ILE A 156 -3.20 21.54 11.98
CA ILE A 156 -2.03 22.41 12.17
C ILE A 156 -2.29 23.80 11.60
N SER A 157 -1.65 24.82 12.16
CA SER A 157 -1.63 26.17 11.61
C SER A 157 -0.76 26.28 10.36
N ASP A 158 -0.74 27.46 9.73
CA ASP A 158 0.16 27.81 8.62
C ASP A 158 1.66 27.76 8.98
N ARG A 159 1.99 27.72 10.28
CA ARG A 159 3.36 27.51 10.78
C ARG A 159 3.68 26.06 11.14
N GLY A 160 2.76 25.13 10.89
CA GLY A 160 2.94 23.72 11.23
C GLY A 160 2.75 23.38 12.71
N CYS A 161 2.24 24.31 13.52
CA CYS A 161 1.95 24.07 14.94
C CYS A 161 0.63 23.30 15.07
N ILE A 162 0.62 22.22 15.84
CA ILE A 162 -0.57 21.43 16.11
C ILE A 162 -1.56 22.23 16.95
N GLU A 163 -2.79 22.39 16.45
CA GLU A 163 -3.87 23.06 17.18
C GLU A 163 -4.79 22.04 17.85
N THR A 164 -5.21 21.01 17.11
CA THR A 164 -6.13 19.99 17.61
C THR A 164 -5.71 18.60 17.17
N VAL A 165 -5.96 17.62 18.03
CA VAL A 165 -5.87 16.19 17.70
C VAL A 165 -7.08 15.44 18.23
N ASN A 166 -7.49 14.39 17.52
CA ASN A 166 -8.49 13.47 18.05
C ASN A 166 -7.85 12.34 18.89
N PRO A 167 -8.64 11.61 19.69
CA PRO A 167 -8.15 10.51 20.53
C PRO A 167 -7.45 9.37 19.76
N ALA A 168 -7.77 9.18 18.48
CA ALA A 168 -7.08 8.18 17.66
C ALA A 168 -5.65 8.58 17.34
N ALA A 169 -5.40 9.86 17.02
CA ALA A 169 -4.05 10.37 16.80
C ALA A 169 -3.19 10.24 18.08
N GLU A 170 -3.76 10.50 19.26
CA GLU A 170 -3.08 10.27 20.54
C GLU A 170 -2.63 8.82 20.69
N LYS A 171 -3.52 7.86 20.39
CA LYS A 171 -3.21 6.42 20.46
C LYS A 171 -2.17 5.98 19.43
N ILE A 172 -2.28 6.47 18.19
CA ILE A 172 -1.33 6.15 17.11
C ILE A 172 0.07 6.67 17.50
N PHE A 173 0.23 7.93 17.90
CA PHE A 173 1.56 8.46 18.14
C PHE A 173 2.07 8.27 19.59
N GLY A 174 1.20 7.86 20.52
CA GLY A 174 1.55 7.64 21.92
C GLY A 174 1.73 8.92 22.74
N TYR A 175 1.24 10.06 22.25
CA TYR A 175 1.27 11.35 22.93
C TYR A 175 -0.13 11.72 23.44
N ARG A 176 -0.18 12.54 24.48
CA ARG A 176 -1.43 13.20 24.91
C ARG A 176 -1.61 14.54 24.20
N LEU A 177 -2.85 15.02 24.09
CA LEU A 177 -3.22 16.28 23.45
C LEU A 177 -2.46 17.47 24.04
N ASP A 178 -2.29 17.51 25.36
CA ASP A 178 -1.53 18.55 26.06
C ASP A 178 -0.03 18.52 25.76
N GLU A 179 0.50 17.39 25.28
CA GLU A 179 1.89 17.25 24.83
C GLU A 179 2.05 17.59 23.34
N LEU A 180 0.98 17.54 22.55
CA LEU A 180 1.01 17.82 21.11
C LEU A 180 0.64 19.27 20.80
N SER A 181 -0.35 19.83 21.49
CA SER A 181 -0.88 21.16 21.21
C SER A 181 0.20 22.24 21.36
N GLY A 182 0.32 23.11 20.35
CA GLY A 182 1.32 24.16 20.24
C GLY A 182 2.69 23.71 19.73
N ASN A 183 3.00 22.41 19.73
CA ASN A 183 4.25 21.89 19.17
C ASN A 183 4.19 21.77 17.65
N ASN A 184 5.36 21.79 16.99
CA ASN A 184 5.45 21.61 15.54
C ASN A 184 5.23 20.13 15.17
N VAL A 185 4.42 19.89 14.15
CA VAL A 185 4.01 18.54 13.69
C VAL A 185 5.16 17.66 13.22
N SER A 186 6.31 18.26 12.85
CA SER A 186 7.55 17.55 12.49
C SER A 186 8.04 16.58 13.58
N MET A 187 7.61 16.73 14.84
CA MET A 187 7.93 15.77 15.90
C MET A 187 7.34 14.36 15.66
N LEU A 188 6.33 14.23 14.79
CA LEU A 188 5.63 12.98 14.48
C LEU A 188 6.21 12.22 13.29
N MET A 189 7.35 12.67 12.77
CA MET A 189 8.05 12.04 11.64
C MET A 189 9.56 11.91 11.95
N PRO A 190 10.23 10.90 11.38
CA PRO A 190 11.68 10.72 11.55
C PRO A 190 12.48 11.61 10.58
N ASP A 191 13.79 11.66 10.79
CA ASP A 191 14.72 12.24 9.83
C ASP A 191 14.80 11.42 8.53
N PRO A 192 15.01 12.08 7.37
CA PRO A 192 15.22 13.52 7.18
C PRO A 192 13.95 14.37 7.13
N TYR A 193 12.76 13.73 7.05
CA TYR A 193 11.48 14.42 6.82
C TYR A 193 11.15 15.45 7.91
N ARG A 194 11.54 15.17 9.16
CA ARG A 194 11.40 16.09 10.29
C ARG A 194 12.05 17.45 10.04
N HIS A 195 13.29 17.47 9.55
CA HIS A 195 14.02 18.70 9.29
C HIS A 195 13.54 19.45 8.05
N GLU A 196 13.00 18.73 7.07
CA GLU A 196 12.57 19.31 5.80
C GLU A 196 11.11 19.80 5.82
N HIS A 197 10.31 19.37 6.80
CA HIS A 197 8.87 19.63 6.85
C HIS A 197 8.50 21.11 6.75
N ASP A 198 9.14 21.96 7.54
CA ASP A 198 8.81 23.38 7.58
C ASP A 198 9.10 24.06 6.23
N GLN A 199 10.18 23.64 5.55
CA GLN A 199 10.50 24.10 4.21
C GLN A 199 9.45 23.62 3.18
N TYR A 200 8.93 22.40 3.33
CA TYR A 200 7.85 21.90 2.46
C TYR A 200 6.57 22.72 2.62
N LEU A 201 6.21 23.05 3.86
CA LEU A 201 5.04 23.87 4.16
C LEU A 201 5.20 25.30 3.64
N GLU A 202 6.36 25.91 3.87
CA GLU A 202 6.65 27.27 3.40
C GLU A 202 6.66 27.35 1.87
N ASN A 203 7.27 26.37 1.20
CA ASN A 203 7.25 26.28 -0.26
C ASN A 203 5.82 26.18 -0.79
N TYR A 204 4.96 25.36 -0.16
CA TYR A 204 3.55 25.27 -0.54
C TYR A 204 2.83 26.61 -0.40
N LEU A 205 3.02 27.32 0.73
CA LEU A 205 2.38 28.61 0.98
C LEU A 205 2.78 29.68 -0.05
N HIS A 206 4.02 29.63 -0.55
CA HIS A 206 4.52 30.57 -1.56
C HIS A 206 4.11 30.21 -3.00
N THR A 207 4.14 28.91 -3.34
CA THR A 207 3.99 28.46 -4.73
C THR A 207 2.59 27.96 -5.08
N GLY A 208 1.80 27.53 -4.09
CA GLY A 208 0.53 26.84 -4.28
C GLY A 208 0.66 25.43 -4.88
N GLU A 209 1.87 24.91 -5.09
CA GLU A 209 2.09 23.59 -5.69
C GLU A 209 1.77 22.46 -4.71
N LYS A 210 0.65 21.77 -4.93
CA LYS A 210 0.21 20.63 -4.13
C LYS A 210 1.09 19.40 -4.37
N LYS A 211 2.15 19.23 -3.57
CA LYS A 211 2.96 18.00 -3.57
C LYS A 211 2.31 16.82 -2.83
N ILE A 212 1.50 17.11 -1.81
CA ILE A 212 0.95 16.09 -0.89
C ILE A 212 -0.58 16.25 -0.70
N ILE A 213 -1.14 17.45 -0.91
CA ILE A 213 -2.55 17.76 -0.63
C ILE A 213 -3.48 17.03 -1.61
N GLY A 214 -4.40 16.21 -1.08
CA GLY A 214 -5.41 15.47 -1.83
C GLY A 214 -4.98 14.11 -2.39
N ILE A 215 -3.73 13.69 -2.20
CA ILE A 215 -3.21 12.37 -2.61
C ILE A 215 -2.80 11.62 -1.35
N GLY A 216 -3.58 10.60 -0.98
CA GLY A 216 -3.18 9.68 0.10
C GLY A 216 -1.81 9.09 -0.21
N ARG A 217 -0.85 9.22 0.71
CA ARG A 217 0.52 8.71 0.53
C ARG A 217 0.97 7.91 1.73
N GLU A 218 1.68 6.81 1.45
CA GLU A 218 2.43 6.09 2.48
C GLU A 218 3.72 6.85 2.83
N VAL A 219 3.84 7.23 4.10
CA VAL A 219 5.03 7.87 4.68
C VAL A 219 5.40 7.14 5.99
N THR A 220 6.48 7.57 6.64
CA THR A 220 6.94 6.98 7.90
C THR A 220 6.63 7.92 9.06
N GLY A 221 5.97 7.38 10.08
CA GLY A 221 5.62 8.10 11.31
C GLY A 221 6.59 7.76 12.41
N LEU A 222 6.69 8.65 13.40
CA LEU A 222 7.52 8.47 14.60
C LEU A 222 6.63 8.57 15.84
N ARG A 223 6.62 7.51 16.65
CA ARG A 223 5.90 7.50 17.94
C ARG A 223 6.75 8.13 19.04
N LYS A 224 6.13 8.45 20.17
CA LYS A 224 6.77 8.99 21.37
C LYS A 224 7.91 8.11 21.91
N ASP A 225 7.79 6.78 21.79
CA ASP A 225 8.81 5.83 22.21
C ASP A 225 10.01 5.73 21.25
N GLY A 226 10.00 6.50 20.15
CA GLY A 226 11.05 6.51 19.14
C GLY A 226 10.87 5.44 18.06
N THR A 227 9.85 4.59 18.14
CA THR A 227 9.57 3.60 17.10
C THR A 227 9.00 4.27 15.85
N THR A 228 9.46 3.80 14.68
CA THR A 228 8.94 4.21 13.39
C THR A 228 7.92 3.22 12.87
N PHE A 229 6.90 3.71 12.18
CA PHE A 229 5.86 2.85 11.59
C PHE A 229 5.40 3.38 10.22
N PRO A 230 4.92 2.52 9.32
CA PRO A 230 4.33 2.97 8.07
C PRO A 230 2.95 3.60 8.34
N LEU A 231 2.74 4.80 7.80
CA LEU A 231 1.52 5.56 7.97
C LEU A 231 0.99 6.02 6.61
N GLU A 232 -0.32 5.94 6.41
CA GLU A 232 -0.99 6.53 5.25
C GLU A 232 -1.51 7.93 5.64
N LEU A 233 -1.09 8.94 4.90
CA LEU A 233 -1.33 10.35 5.18
C LEU A 233 -2.16 10.99 4.07
N ALA A 234 -3.25 11.65 4.44
CA ALA A 234 -4.00 12.54 3.56
C ALA A 234 -4.08 13.95 4.17
N ILE A 235 -3.71 14.97 3.40
CA ILE A 235 -3.72 16.36 3.85
C ILE A 235 -4.78 17.16 3.08
N SER A 236 -5.57 17.94 3.79
CA SER A 236 -6.51 18.92 3.24
C SER A 236 -6.22 20.31 3.82
N GLU A 237 -6.41 21.35 3.01
CA GLU A 237 -6.32 22.74 3.44
C GLU A 237 -7.71 23.30 3.71
N MET A 238 -7.84 24.14 4.73
CA MET A 238 -9.07 24.86 5.05
C MET A 238 -8.77 26.27 5.58
N GLU A 239 -9.76 27.16 5.51
CA GLU A 239 -9.67 28.52 6.04
C GLU A 239 -10.74 28.70 7.12
N VAL A 240 -10.32 29.11 8.32
CA VAL A 240 -11.21 29.35 9.46
C VAL A 240 -10.93 30.74 10.01
N ASN A 241 -11.95 31.61 10.03
CA ASN A 241 -11.85 33.00 10.50
C ASN A 241 -10.71 33.82 9.84
N GLY A 242 -10.42 33.56 8.56
CA GLY A 242 -9.33 34.22 7.83
C GLY A 242 -7.93 33.66 8.10
N GLN A 243 -7.81 32.60 8.91
CA GLN A 243 -6.57 31.87 9.15
C GLN A 243 -6.56 30.57 8.35
N ARG A 244 -5.47 30.33 7.61
CA ARG A 244 -5.26 29.06 6.90
C ARG A 244 -4.81 27.98 7.88
N MET A 245 -5.39 26.81 7.73
CA MET A 245 -5.10 25.63 8.53
C MET A 245 -5.05 24.39 7.65
N PHE A 246 -4.33 23.37 8.11
CA PHE A 246 -4.21 22.10 7.41
C PHE A 246 -4.71 20.97 8.30
N THR A 247 -5.50 20.07 7.74
CA THR A 247 -5.97 18.86 8.41
C THR A 247 -5.27 17.65 7.79
N GLY A 248 -4.50 16.94 8.61
CA GLY A 248 -3.91 15.64 8.30
C GLY A 248 -4.76 14.50 8.85
N ILE A 249 -5.14 13.57 7.98
CA ILE A 249 -5.73 12.27 8.34
C ILE A 249 -4.62 11.22 8.27
N VAL A 250 -4.41 10.51 9.36
CA VAL A 250 -3.32 9.53 9.51
C VAL A 250 -3.88 8.17 9.86
N ARG A 251 -3.47 7.15 9.10
CA ARG A 251 -3.81 5.75 9.35
C ARG A 251 -2.53 4.94 9.54
N ASP A 252 -2.45 4.23 10.65
CA ASP A 252 -1.39 3.25 10.87
C ASP A 252 -1.64 2.01 9.99
N ILE A 253 -0.70 1.71 9.08
CA ILE A 253 -0.82 0.58 8.15
C ILE A 253 0.16 -0.55 8.48
N SER A 254 0.69 -0.60 9.72
CA SER A 254 1.67 -1.60 10.16
C SER A 254 1.14 -3.03 10.00
N GLU A 255 -0.06 -3.32 10.51
CA GLU A 255 -0.69 -4.64 10.43
C GLU A 255 -0.95 -5.08 8.99
N ARG A 256 -1.41 -4.13 8.15
CA ARG A 256 -1.61 -4.36 6.72
C ARG A 256 -0.29 -4.73 6.02
N LYS A 257 0.80 -4.01 6.29
CA LYS A 257 2.10 -4.34 5.68
C LYS A 257 2.67 -5.66 6.18
N GLU A 258 2.50 -5.98 7.47
CA GLU A 258 2.94 -7.25 8.03
C GLU A 258 2.19 -8.43 7.38
N THR A 259 0.88 -8.30 7.19
CA THR A 259 0.07 -9.33 6.52
C THR A 259 0.39 -9.47 5.04
N GLU A 260 0.60 -8.36 4.32
CA GLU A 260 1.04 -8.38 2.92
C GLU A 260 2.41 -9.07 2.76
N GLU A 261 3.37 -8.80 3.65
CA GLU A 261 4.69 -9.44 3.59
C GLU A 261 4.62 -10.94 3.93
N LYS A 262 3.87 -11.33 4.98
CA LYS A 262 3.62 -12.74 5.30
C LYS A 262 3.01 -13.50 4.12
N LEU A 263 2.04 -12.88 3.44
CA LEU A 263 1.41 -13.46 2.26
C LEU A 263 2.41 -13.62 1.12
N ARG A 264 3.25 -12.61 0.88
CA ARG A 264 4.31 -12.64 -0.14
C ARG A 264 5.31 -13.76 0.12
N GLU A 265 5.76 -13.92 1.37
CA GLU A 265 6.64 -15.02 1.76
C GLU A 265 5.98 -16.39 1.56
N ALA A 266 4.71 -16.54 1.95
CA ALA A 266 3.97 -17.78 1.78
C ALA A 266 3.83 -18.16 0.30
N MET A 267 3.50 -17.18 -0.55
CA MET A 267 3.43 -17.39 -2.01
C MET A 267 4.79 -17.81 -2.58
N ARG A 268 5.89 -17.19 -2.13
CA ARG A 268 7.25 -17.57 -2.55
C ARG A 268 7.56 -19.03 -2.19
N ARG A 269 7.25 -19.44 -0.95
CA ARG A 269 7.47 -20.82 -0.48
C ARG A 269 6.65 -21.83 -1.30
N VAL A 270 5.38 -21.54 -1.56
CA VAL A 270 4.52 -22.40 -2.38
C VAL A 270 5.06 -22.53 -3.80
N HIS A 271 5.53 -21.43 -4.39
CA HIS A 271 6.13 -21.44 -5.72
C HIS A 271 7.42 -22.29 -5.78
N GLU A 272 8.35 -22.07 -4.83
CA GLU A 272 9.58 -22.86 -4.70
C GLU A 272 9.29 -24.36 -4.51
N GLN A 273 8.27 -24.69 -3.71
CA GLN A 273 7.88 -26.08 -3.46
C GLN A 273 7.27 -26.72 -4.71
N ARG A 274 6.44 -26.00 -5.45
CA ARG A 274 5.87 -26.48 -6.72
C ARG A 274 6.96 -26.80 -7.75
N ILE A 275 7.97 -25.94 -7.88
CA ILE A 275 9.12 -26.19 -8.77
C ILE A 275 9.88 -27.46 -8.35
N LYS A 276 10.07 -27.67 -7.03
CA LYS A 276 10.71 -28.90 -6.51
C LYS A 276 9.87 -30.14 -6.80
N ASP A 277 8.56 -30.08 -6.60
CA ASP A 277 7.66 -31.21 -6.86
C ASP A 277 7.65 -31.58 -8.35
N GLU A 278 7.61 -30.59 -9.23
CA GLU A 278 7.71 -30.78 -10.69
C GLU A 278 9.06 -31.37 -11.12
N PHE A 279 10.15 -30.90 -10.50
CA PHE A 279 11.49 -31.47 -10.69
C PHE A 279 11.54 -32.95 -10.28
N ILE A 280 11.04 -33.29 -9.09
CA ILE A 280 11.02 -34.69 -8.59
C ILE A 280 10.16 -35.58 -9.48
N ALA A 281 8.99 -35.10 -9.90
CA ALA A 281 8.10 -35.85 -10.79
C ALA A 281 8.78 -36.14 -12.14
N THR A 282 9.47 -35.15 -12.71
CA THR A 282 10.18 -35.27 -13.99
C THR A 282 11.36 -36.24 -13.87
N VAL A 283 12.19 -36.10 -12.83
CA VAL A 283 13.28 -37.04 -12.54
C VAL A 283 12.77 -38.47 -12.41
N SER A 284 11.67 -38.66 -11.68
CA SER A 284 11.06 -39.98 -11.47
C SER A 284 10.60 -40.60 -12.80
N HIS A 285 10.05 -39.80 -13.71
CA HIS A 285 9.63 -40.25 -15.04
C HIS A 285 10.84 -40.63 -15.93
N GLU A 286 11.85 -39.76 -15.99
CA GLU A 286 13.05 -39.95 -16.80
C GLU A 286 13.92 -41.13 -16.31
N LEU A 287 13.88 -41.47 -15.02
CA LEU A 287 14.51 -42.68 -14.48
C LEU A 287 13.69 -43.94 -14.75
N ARG A 288 12.36 -43.88 -14.65
CA ARG A 288 11.48 -45.04 -14.81
C ARG A 288 11.55 -45.61 -16.23
N THR A 289 11.55 -44.76 -17.25
CA THR A 289 11.53 -45.17 -18.66
C THR A 289 12.70 -46.11 -19.04
N PRO A 290 13.99 -45.73 -18.86
CA PRO A 290 15.10 -46.63 -19.15
C PRO A 290 15.10 -47.86 -18.25
N LEU A 291 14.73 -47.73 -16.96
CA LEU A 291 14.68 -48.85 -16.03
C LEU A 291 13.65 -49.91 -16.45
N THR A 292 12.46 -49.49 -16.90
CA THR A 292 11.44 -50.39 -17.43
C THR A 292 11.92 -51.09 -18.70
N SER A 293 12.63 -50.39 -19.59
CA SER A 293 13.21 -51.00 -20.80
C SER A 293 14.29 -52.03 -20.49
N ILE A 294 15.15 -51.77 -19.50
CA ILE A 294 16.17 -52.72 -19.02
C ILE A 294 15.47 -53.96 -18.46
N LYS A 295 14.51 -53.77 -17.55
CA LYS A 295 13.76 -54.86 -16.91
C LYS A 295 13.06 -55.74 -17.95
N ALA A 296 12.35 -55.16 -18.91
CA ALA A 296 11.66 -55.90 -19.96
C ALA A 296 12.64 -56.71 -20.84
N SER A 297 13.78 -56.11 -21.22
CA SER A 297 14.80 -56.80 -22.01
C SER A 297 15.38 -58.00 -21.27
N LEU A 298 15.67 -57.83 -19.98
CA LEU A 298 16.18 -58.91 -19.12
C LEU A 298 15.12 -59.99 -18.86
N GLU A 299 13.86 -59.63 -18.65
CA GLU A 299 12.74 -60.58 -18.44
C GLU A 299 12.54 -61.49 -19.65
N LEU A 300 12.64 -60.96 -20.88
CA LEU A 300 12.54 -61.76 -22.10
C LEU A 300 13.69 -62.76 -22.26
N ILE A 301 14.91 -62.36 -21.87
CA ILE A 301 16.10 -63.22 -21.89
C ILE A 301 15.98 -64.31 -20.81
N ILE A 302 15.69 -63.92 -19.56
CA ILE A 302 15.57 -64.84 -18.42
C ILE A 302 14.42 -65.83 -18.63
N GLY A 303 13.29 -65.36 -19.16
CA GLY A 303 12.11 -66.17 -19.47
C GLY A 303 12.31 -67.13 -20.66
N LYS A 304 13.48 -67.12 -21.31
CA LYS A 304 13.78 -67.91 -22.52
C LYS A 304 12.79 -67.68 -23.65
N ALA A 305 12.15 -66.50 -23.68
CA ALA A 305 11.25 -66.10 -24.77
C ALA A 305 12.03 -65.88 -26.09
N VAL A 306 13.36 -65.77 -26.00
CA VAL A 306 14.28 -65.60 -27.12
C VAL A 306 15.33 -66.72 -27.08
N ALA A 307 15.72 -67.21 -28.26
CA ALA A 307 16.71 -68.28 -28.39
C ALA A 307 18.11 -67.80 -27.97
N LYS A 308 18.83 -68.65 -27.23
CA LYS A 308 20.21 -68.37 -26.79
C LYS A 308 21.15 -68.27 -27.99
N GLY A 309 22.00 -67.25 -28.01
CA GLY A 309 22.92 -66.91 -29.09
C GLY A 309 22.29 -66.18 -30.27
N SER A 310 20.97 -65.96 -30.27
CA SER A 310 20.28 -65.31 -31.39
C SER A 310 20.58 -63.82 -31.48
N ASP A 311 20.38 -63.24 -32.68
CA ASP A 311 20.52 -61.80 -32.87
C ASP A 311 19.49 -60.99 -32.07
N GLN A 312 18.33 -61.59 -31.77
CA GLN A 312 17.34 -61.00 -30.86
C GLN A 312 17.87 -60.91 -29.42
N GLU A 313 18.57 -61.91 -28.90
CA GLU A 313 19.18 -61.86 -27.57
C GLU A 313 20.26 -60.78 -27.51
N LYS A 314 21.15 -60.71 -28.52
CA LYS A 314 22.16 -59.66 -28.63
C LYS A 314 21.55 -58.27 -28.70
N MET A 315 20.45 -58.10 -29.43
CA MET A 315 19.71 -56.83 -29.50
C MET A 315 19.16 -56.43 -28.13
N LEU A 316 18.51 -57.35 -27.40
CA LEU A 316 17.99 -57.09 -26.05
C LEU A 316 19.10 -56.72 -25.05
N ILE A 317 20.25 -57.42 -25.09
CA ILE A 317 21.43 -57.06 -24.28
C ILE A 317 21.92 -55.66 -24.63
N THR A 318 21.98 -55.34 -25.93
CA THR A 318 22.41 -54.01 -26.40
C THR A 318 21.43 -52.92 -25.95
N ILE A 319 20.12 -53.17 -25.99
CA ILE A 319 19.09 -52.24 -25.48
C ILE A 319 19.26 -52.02 -23.98
N ALA A 320 19.45 -53.09 -23.21
CA ALA A 320 19.66 -52.99 -21.76
C ALA A 320 20.93 -52.19 -21.43
N HIS A 321 22.05 -52.48 -22.10
CA HIS A 321 23.31 -51.75 -21.91
C HIS A 321 23.16 -50.26 -22.23
N LYS A 322 22.59 -49.91 -23.38
CA LYS A 322 22.37 -48.51 -23.78
C LYS A 322 21.49 -47.74 -22.78
N ASN A 323 20.46 -48.38 -22.23
CA ASN A 323 19.62 -47.75 -21.22
C ASN A 323 20.32 -47.59 -19.86
N SER A 324 21.22 -48.51 -19.49
CA SER A 324 22.07 -48.38 -18.31
C SER A 324 23.04 -47.21 -18.42
N ASP A 325 23.69 -47.05 -19.57
CA ASP A 325 24.57 -45.90 -19.86
C ASP A 325 23.80 -44.57 -19.77
N ARG A 326 22.58 -44.55 -20.34
CA ARG A 326 21.69 -43.37 -20.26
C ARG A 326 21.30 -43.03 -18.82
N LEU A 327 21.03 -44.04 -17.99
CA LEU A 327 20.66 -43.85 -16.60
C LEU A 327 21.85 -43.31 -15.78
N LEU A 328 23.07 -43.79 -16.03
CA LEU A 328 24.28 -43.25 -15.40
C LEU A 328 24.51 -41.78 -15.75
N LEU A 329 24.34 -41.41 -17.02
CA LEU A 329 24.44 -40.01 -17.45
C LEU A 329 23.40 -39.13 -16.73
N LEU A 330 22.13 -39.59 -16.68
CA LEU A 330 21.06 -38.86 -16.02
C LEU A 330 21.29 -38.69 -14.51
N ILE A 331 21.79 -39.73 -13.82
CA ILE A 331 22.12 -39.63 -12.39
C ILE A 331 23.24 -38.61 -12.16
N ASN A 332 24.30 -38.64 -12.98
CA ASN A 332 25.38 -37.68 -12.86
C ASN A 332 24.90 -36.25 -13.12
N ASP A 333 24.04 -36.04 -14.12
CA ASP A 333 23.40 -34.75 -14.40
C ASP A 333 22.59 -34.25 -13.19
N ILE A 334 21.79 -35.11 -12.57
CA ILE A 334 21.00 -34.78 -11.36
C ILE A 334 21.92 -34.41 -10.18
N LEU A 335 23.01 -35.15 -9.99
CA LEU A 335 23.98 -34.86 -8.93
C LEU A 335 24.70 -33.54 -9.16
N ASP A 336 25.03 -33.21 -10.41
CA ASP A 336 25.62 -31.92 -10.75
C ASP A 336 24.63 -30.77 -10.49
N ILE A 337 23.35 -30.93 -10.85
CA ILE A 337 22.29 -29.94 -10.52
C ILE A 337 22.19 -29.75 -9.01
N SER A 338 22.17 -30.83 -8.22
CA SER A 338 22.10 -30.74 -6.76
C SER A 338 23.31 -30.02 -6.16
N LYS A 339 24.52 -30.26 -6.69
CA LYS A 339 25.75 -29.55 -6.28
C LYS A 339 25.75 -28.08 -6.70
N ILE A 340 25.16 -27.77 -7.84
CA ILE A 340 24.96 -26.41 -8.36
C ILE A 340 24.02 -25.63 -7.44
N GLU A 341 22.83 -26.17 -7.13
CA GLU A 341 21.81 -25.49 -6.32
C GLU A 341 22.22 -25.31 -4.85
N SER A 342 23.05 -26.22 -4.33
CA SER A 342 23.54 -26.13 -2.95
C SER A 342 24.81 -25.29 -2.80
N GLU A 343 25.28 -24.63 -3.87
CA GLU A 343 26.56 -23.90 -3.92
C GLU A 343 27.79 -24.76 -3.53
N LYS A 344 27.66 -26.09 -3.58
CA LYS A 344 28.72 -27.05 -3.19
C LYS A 344 29.61 -27.47 -4.36
N MET A 345 29.33 -27.01 -5.58
CA MET A 345 30.18 -27.28 -6.74
C MET A 345 31.51 -26.53 -6.62
N LYS A 346 32.54 -27.22 -6.13
CA LYS A 346 33.92 -26.71 -6.10
C LYS A 346 34.57 -26.89 -7.47
N LEU A 347 35.09 -25.80 -8.04
CA LEU A 347 35.86 -25.82 -9.29
C LEU A 347 37.36 -25.89 -9.00
N ASN A 348 38.08 -26.70 -9.77
CA ASN A 348 39.52 -26.85 -9.70
C ASN A 348 40.21 -26.14 -10.87
N PHE A 349 40.35 -24.82 -10.75
CA PHE A 349 40.91 -24.01 -11.81
C PHE A 349 42.40 -24.29 -12.05
N LYS A 350 42.76 -24.50 -13.32
CA LYS A 350 44.12 -24.73 -13.81
C LYS A 350 44.36 -23.92 -15.07
N ARG A 351 45.62 -23.58 -15.32
CA ARG A 351 46.05 -22.99 -16.59
C ARG A 351 46.14 -24.07 -17.65
N VAL A 352 45.35 -23.96 -18.71
CA VAL A 352 45.24 -24.96 -19.79
C VAL A 352 45.58 -24.30 -21.13
N LEU A 353 46.32 -25.02 -21.98
CA LEU A 353 46.55 -24.61 -23.37
C LEU A 353 45.29 -24.95 -24.18
N LEU A 354 44.61 -23.94 -24.71
CA LEU A 354 43.29 -24.11 -25.32
C LEU A 354 43.34 -24.97 -26.58
N HIS A 355 44.38 -24.82 -27.40
CA HIS A 355 44.53 -25.61 -28.63
C HIS A 355 44.54 -27.11 -28.35
N SER A 356 45.44 -27.57 -27.48
CA SER A 356 45.51 -28.99 -27.10
C SER A 356 44.24 -29.49 -26.41
N PHE A 357 43.58 -28.64 -25.63
CA PHE A 357 42.31 -28.98 -24.99
C PHE A 357 41.20 -29.24 -26.01
N LEU A 358 41.09 -28.40 -27.05
CA LEU A 358 40.10 -28.58 -28.11
C LEU A 358 40.41 -29.79 -29.00
N GLU A 359 41.70 -30.07 -29.26
CA GLU A 359 42.11 -31.31 -29.94
C GLU A 359 41.69 -32.56 -29.14
N THR A 360 41.91 -32.57 -27.82
CA THR A 360 41.41 -33.64 -26.95
C THR A 360 39.89 -33.74 -27.00
N ALA A 361 39.17 -32.62 -26.90
CA ALA A 361 37.70 -32.62 -26.96
C ALA A 361 37.17 -33.18 -28.29
N ILE A 362 37.80 -32.85 -29.42
CA ILE A 362 37.47 -33.41 -30.74
C ILE A 362 37.74 -34.92 -30.76
N SER A 363 38.93 -35.34 -30.32
CA SER A 363 39.32 -36.75 -30.27
C SER A 363 38.34 -37.59 -29.42
N ASP A 364 37.98 -37.11 -28.23
CA ASP A 364 37.11 -37.82 -27.29
C ASP A 364 35.68 -37.98 -27.83
N ASN A 365 35.22 -37.07 -28.69
CA ASN A 365 33.89 -37.11 -29.28
C ASN A 365 33.87 -37.70 -30.71
N GLN A 366 35.02 -38.10 -31.26
CA GLN A 366 35.15 -38.59 -32.64
C GLN A 366 34.26 -39.81 -32.94
N ALA A 367 34.17 -40.77 -32.02
CA ALA A 367 33.30 -41.94 -32.16
C ALA A 367 31.80 -41.57 -32.26
N TYR A 368 31.40 -40.47 -31.62
CA TYR A 368 30.04 -39.95 -31.69
C TYR A 368 29.78 -39.28 -33.05
N ALA A 369 30.76 -38.54 -33.56
CA ALA A 369 30.70 -37.95 -34.90
C ALA A 369 30.53 -39.02 -35.98
N GLU A 370 31.32 -40.10 -35.93
CA GLU A 370 31.24 -41.22 -36.87
C GLU A 370 29.88 -41.91 -36.86
N LYS A 371 29.33 -42.14 -35.66
CA LYS A 371 28.00 -42.73 -35.48
C LYS A 371 26.89 -41.88 -36.14
N HIS A 372 27.03 -40.56 -36.15
CA HIS A 372 26.08 -39.64 -36.76
C HIS A 372 26.48 -39.20 -38.19
N HIS A 373 27.52 -39.81 -38.76
CA HIS A 373 28.04 -39.50 -40.09
C HIS A 373 28.45 -38.02 -40.28
N VAL A 374 29.03 -37.41 -39.25
CA VAL A 374 29.55 -36.03 -39.29
C VAL A 374 31.05 -36.02 -38.97
N LYS A 375 31.72 -34.87 -39.15
CA LYS A 375 33.12 -34.69 -38.78
C LYS A 375 33.29 -33.41 -37.98
N PHE A 376 34.07 -33.47 -36.91
CA PHE A 376 34.51 -32.26 -36.20
C PHE A 376 35.78 -31.71 -36.86
N VAL A 377 35.85 -30.39 -37.04
CA VAL A 377 37.02 -29.71 -37.61
C VAL A 377 37.39 -28.52 -36.74
N LEU A 378 38.66 -28.46 -36.32
CA LEU A 378 39.24 -27.29 -35.67
C LEU A 378 39.74 -26.33 -36.77
N LEU A 379 39.08 -25.18 -36.93
CA LEU A 379 39.45 -24.21 -37.98
C LEU A 379 40.44 -23.16 -37.45
N ASP A 380 39.95 -22.24 -36.63
CA ASP A 380 40.74 -21.12 -36.10
C ASP A 380 40.96 -21.28 -34.60
N CYS A 381 42.20 -21.58 -34.19
CA CYS A 381 42.60 -21.55 -32.78
C CYS A 381 44.07 -21.14 -32.63
N PRO A 382 44.39 -19.99 -32.00
CA PRO A 382 45.77 -19.58 -31.79
C PRO A 382 46.56 -20.61 -30.98
N SER A 383 47.71 -21.04 -31.51
CA SER A 383 48.53 -22.13 -30.97
C SER A 383 49.13 -21.85 -29.57
N LYS A 384 49.16 -20.58 -29.13
CA LYS A 384 49.66 -20.15 -27.81
C LYS A 384 48.61 -19.40 -27.00
N LEU A 385 47.38 -19.90 -26.97
CA LEU A 385 46.30 -19.33 -26.17
C LEU A 385 46.07 -20.15 -24.90
N TYR A 386 46.24 -19.51 -23.74
CA TYR A 386 46.02 -20.13 -22.44
C TYR A 386 44.73 -19.60 -21.80
N ILE A 387 43.96 -20.50 -21.20
CA ILE A 387 42.77 -20.21 -20.40
C ILE A 387 42.98 -20.68 -18.97
N TYR A 388 42.26 -20.10 -18.01
CA TYR A 388 42.26 -20.51 -16.62
C TYR A 388 40.87 -21.04 -16.25
N VAL A 389 40.72 -22.36 -16.21
CA VAL A 389 39.43 -23.06 -16.12
C VAL A 389 39.58 -24.35 -15.32
N ASP A 390 38.46 -24.92 -14.87
CA ASP A 390 38.42 -26.33 -14.49
C ASP A 390 38.36 -27.20 -15.76
N PRO A 391 39.42 -27.95 -16.10
CA PRO A 391 39.49 -28.70 -17.36
C PRO A 391 38.43 -29.81 -17.45
N ASP A 392 38.13 -30.47 -16.33
CA ASP A 392 37.19 -31.59 -16.31
C ASP A 392 35.76 -31.08 -16.55
N ARG A 393 35.42 -29.94 -15.92
CA ARG A 393 34.12 -29.30 -16.10
C ARG A 393 33.97 -28.63 -17.46
N LEU A 394 35.02 -28.00 -17.98
CA LEU A 394 34.96 -27.46 -19.34
C LEU A 394 34.85 -28.58 -20.38
N MET A 395 35.50 -29.73 -20.17
CA MET A 395 35.38 -30.88 -21.07
C MET A 395 33.95 -31.42 -21.09
N GLN A 396 33.26 -31.44 -19.94
CA GLN A 396 31.85 -31.78 -19.85
C GLN A 396 30.97 -30.83 -20.69
N VAL A 397 31.23 -29.52 -20.65
CA VAL A 397 30.53 -28.54 -21.51
C VAL A 397 30.79 -28.84 -22.99
N MET A 398 32.06 -29.02 -23.36
CA MET A 398 32.43 -29.30 -24.76
C MET A 398 31.79 -30.58 -25.28
N SER A 399 31.85 -31.68 -24.53
CA SER A 399 31.23 -32.94 -24.95
C SER A 399 29.71 -32.80 -25.12
N ASN A 400 29.04 -32.03 -24.25
CA ASN A 400 27.61 -31.78 -24.39
C ASN A 400 27.28 -30.93 -25.63
N LEU A 401 28.03 -29.84 -25.90
CA LEU A 401 27.80 -29.03 -27.11
C LEU A 401 28.12 -29.80 -28.39
N MET A 402 29.23 -30.53 -28.42
CA MET A 402 29.66 -31.30 -29.59
C MET A 402 28.74 -32.49 -29.90
N SER A 403 28.28 -33.22 -28.88
CA SER A 403 27.31 -34.30 -29.07
C SER A 403 25.96 -33.79 -29.56
N ASN A 404 25.50 -32.62 -29.08
CA ASN A 404 24.30 -31.97 -29.63
C ASN A 404 24.52 -31.56 -31.09
N ALA A 405 25.62 -30.88 -31.41
CA ALA A 405 25.95 -30.48 -32.77
C ALA A 405 25.97 -31.68 -33.73
N ALA A 406 26.56 -32.81 -33.30
CA ALA A 406 26.60 -34.05 -34.07
C ALA A 406 25.23 -34.69 -34.27
N LYS A 407 24.40 -34.69 -33.23
CA LYS A 407 23.07 -35.27 -33.26
C LYS A 407 22.12 -34.52 -34.20
N PHE A 408 22.20 -33.18 -34.24
CA PHE A 408 21.24 -32.34 -34.96
C PHE A 408 21.71 -31.91 -36.36
N SER A 409 22.98 -32.07 -36.69
CA SER A 409 23.50 -31.76 -38.03
C SER A 409 23.00 -32.73 -39.09
N HIS A 410 22.93 -32.27 -40.34
CA HIS A 410 22.74 -33.14 -41.50
C HIS A 410 23.92 -34.13 -41.66
N GLN A 411 23.64 -35.28 -42.28
CA GLN A 411 24.69 -36.26 -42.58
C GLN A 411 25.73 -35.67 -43.53
N ASN A 412 27.00 -36.03 -43.31
CA ASN A 412 28.19 -35.54 -44.00
C ASN A 412 28.55 -34.07 -43.76
N SER A 413 27.89 -33.40 -42.80
CA SER A 413 28.26 -32.05 -42.38
C SER A 413 29.60 -32.03 -41.62
N GLN A 414 30.32 -30.91 -41.75
CA GLN A 414 31.47 -30.60 -40.92
C GLN A 414 31.03 -29.66 -39.80
N ILE A 415 31.17 -30.10 -38.56
CA ILE A 415 30.89 -29.30 -37.37
C ILE A 415 32.17 -28.53 -37.04
N GLU A 416 32.04 -27.22 -37.01
CA GLU A 416 33.18 -26.33 -36.85
C GLU A 416 33.37 -26.01 -35.37
N VAL A 417 34.59 -26.24 -34.89
CA VAL A 417 35.05 -25.79 -33.58
C VAL A 417 36.07 -24.69 -33.81
N GLN A 418 35.84 -23.52 -33.22
CA GLN A 418 36.76 -22.40 -33.35
C GLN A 418 36.99 -21.76 -31.98
N ALA A 419 38.16 -21.16 -31.78
CA ALA A 419 38.44 -20.38 -30.60
C ALA A 419 39.34 -19.19 -30.89
N GLY A 420 39.01 -18.03 -30.33
CA GLY A 420 39.73 -16.79 -30.60
C GLY A 420 39.72 -15.84 -29.43
N ARG A 421 40.61 -14.83 -29.49
CA ARG A 421 40.53 -13.70 -28.57
C ARG A 421 39.39 -12.77 -29.00
N ARG A 422 38.64 -12.27 -28.03
CA ARG A 422 37.74 -11.12 -28.15
C ARG A 422 38.28 -9.97 -27.29
N ASN A 423 37.74 -8.77 -27.49
CA ASN A 423 38.21 -7.55 -26.82
C ASN A 423 38.39 -7.70 -25.30
N ASP A 424 37.49 -8.45 -24.63
CA ASP A 424 37.49 -8.64 -23.17
C ASP A 424 37.71 -10.10 -22.71
N GLY A 425 38.18 -11.00 -23.59
CA GLY A 425 38.29 -12.41 -23.24
C GLY A 425 38.61 -13.37 -24.37
N ILE A 426 38.10 -14.59 -24.23
CA ILE A 426 38.27 -15.69 -25.17
C ILE A 426 36.89 -16.24 -25.51
N ARG A 427 36.63 -16.46 -26.79
CA ARG A 427 35.41 -17.13 -27.27
C ARG A 427 35.77 -18.49 -27.83
N ILE A 428 35.03 -19.52 -27.43
CA ILE A 428 35.01 -20.84 -28.08
C ILE A 428 33.65 -20.99 -28.75
N THR A 429 33.62 -21.48 -29.98
CA THR A 429 32.40 -21.69 -30.76
C THR A 429 32.29 -23.14 -31.21
N VAL A 430 31.06 -23.65 -31.20
CA VAL A 430 30.71 -24.95 -31.78
C VAL A 430 29.53 -24.71 -32.71
N ARG A 431 29.76 -24.84 -34.02
CA ARG A 431 28.78 -24.58 -35.06
C ARG A 431 28.32 -25.87 -35.73
N ASP A 432 27.01 -26.09 -35.68
CA ASP A 432 26.33 -27.18 -36.37
C ASP A 432 25.64 -26.70 -37.65
N TYR A 433 25.31 -27.65 -38.51
CA TYR A 433 24.56 -27.42 -39.76
C TYR A 433 23.31 -28.30 -39.75
N GLY A 434 22.42 -28.03 -38.80
CA GLY A 434 21.14 -28.69 -38.60
C GLY A 434 19.92 -27.81 -38.86
N PRO A 435 18.73 -28.21 -38.35
CA PRO A 435 17.48 -27.48 -38.56
C PRO A 435 17.40 -26.14 -37.80
N GLY A 436 18.37 -25.81 -36.95
CA GLY A 436 18.31 -24.66 -36.05
C GLY A 436 17.30 -24.85 -34.90
N ILE A 437 17.19 -23.84 -34.05
CA ILE A 437 16.31 -23.86 -32.88
C ILE A 437 15.02 -23.06 -33.16
N PRO A 438 13.82 -23.69 -33.04
CA PRO A 438 12.55 -23.00 -33.24
C PRO A 438 12.37 -21.78 -32.34
N LEU A 439 11.77 -20.70 -32.87
CA LEU A 439 11.61 -19.43 -32.16
C LEU A 439 10.87 -19.55 -30.82
N ASN A 440 9.86 -20.41 -30.75
CA ASN A 440 9.10 -20.69 -29.53
C ASN A 440 9.91 -21.45 -28.46
N PHE A 441 11.05 -22.04 -28.83
CA PHE A 441 11.90 -22.82 -27.97
C PHE A 441 13.17 -22.07 -27.54
N GLN A 442 13.61 -21.05 -28.28
CA GLN A 442 14.86 -20.31 -28.04
C GLN A 442 15.00 -19.78 -26.60
N ASN A 443 13.92 -19.22 -26.03
CA ASN A 443 13.94 -18.70 -24.66
C ASN A 443 14.08 -19.78 -23.57
N ARG A 444 13.89 -21.05 -23.93
CA ARG A 444 13.80 -22.19 -23.02
C ARG A 444 14.93 -23.20 -23.20
N VAL A 445 15.86 -22.97 -24.14
CA VAL A 445 16.96 -23.89 -24.49
C VAL A 445 17.83 -24.27 -23.28
N PHE A 446 17.99 -23.35 -22.33
CA PHE A 446 18.79 -23.55 -21.11
C PHE A 446 17.94 -23.89 -19.86
N GLU A 447 16.62 -24.07 -20.01
CA GLU A 447 15.76 -24.55 -18.93
C GLU A 447 15.97 -26.05 -18.67
N LYS A 448 15.74 -26.49 -17.43
CA LYS A 448 15.89 -27.91 -17.04
C LYS A 448 14.83 -28.76 -17.72
N PHE A 449 15.19 -30.00 -18.10
CA PHE A 449 14.30 -31.02 -18.67
C PHE A 449 13.52 -30.57 -19.91
N THR A 450 14.02 -29.55 -20.60
CA THR A 450 13.30 -28.94 -21.71
C THR A 450 13.84 -29.52 -23.02
N GLN A 451 12.94 -30.00 -23.87
CA GLN A 451 13.27 -30.58 -25.19
C GLN A 451 12.34 -29.97 -26.24
N ALA A 452 12.86 -29.71 -27.43
CA ALA A 452 12.05 -29.18 -28.51
C ALA A 452 11.07 -30.25 -29.02
N ASP A 453 9.78 -29.90 -29.13
CA ASP A 453 8.76 -30.74 -29.78
C ASP A 453 9.00 -30.75 -31.30
N THR A 454 10.00 -31.50 -31.75
CA THR A 454 10.17 -31.80 -33.17
C THR A 454 9.27 -32.97 -33.54
N SER A 455 8.46 -32.79 -34.58
CA SER A 455 7.43 -33.72 -35.07
C SER A 455 7.91 -35.15 -35.42
N ASP A 456 9.23 -35.39 -35.44
CA ASP A 456 9.82 -36.72 -35.60
C ASP A 456 10.15 -37.38 -34.26
N LYS A 457 9.13 -37.98 -33.64
CA LYS A 457 9.18 -38.67 -32.34
C LYS A 457 10.08 -39.92 -32.27
N ARG A 458 10.86 -40.27 -33.30
CA ARG A 458 11.55 -41.57 -33.35
C ARG A 458 13.02 -41.59 -32.96
N GLU A 459 13.77 -40.48 -32.89
CA GLU A 459 15.22 -40.56 -32.58
C GLU A 459 15.83 -39.41 -31.75
N MET A 460 15.05 -38.69 -30.95
CA MET A 460 15.59 -37.59 -30.13
C MET A 460 15.90 -38.01 -28.68
N SER A 461 17.00 -38.75 -28.46
CA SER A 461 17.46 -39.11 -27.09
C SER A 461 18.29 -37.99 -26.46
N GLY A 462 17.83 -37.39 -25.36
CA GLY A 462 18.59 -36.46 -24.52
C GLY A 462 17.99 -36.41 -23.12
N THR A 463 18.73 -35.94 -22.11
CA THR A 463 18.21 -35.76 -20.73
C THR A 463 17.47 -34.43 -20.56
N GLY A 464 17.67 -33.48 -21.48
CA GLY A 464 17.18 -32.10 -21.32
C GLY A 464 17.89 -31.32 -20.20
N LEU A 465 18.95 -31.88 -19.60
CA LEU A 465 19.71 -31.26 -18.52
C LEU A 465 21.07 -30.73 -18.97
N GLY A 466 21.65 -31.30 -20.03
CA GLY A 466 23.02 -31.01 -20.46
C GLY A 466 23.30 -29.53 -20.72
N LEU A 467 22.43 -28.83 -21.46
CA LEU A 467 22.62 -27.39 -21.76
C LEU A 467 22.44 -26.50 -20.52
N HIS A 468 21.53 -26.85 -19.61
CA HIS A 468 21.38 -26.15 -18.33
C HIS A 468 22.65 -26.29 -17.47
N ILE A 469 23.16 -27.51 -17.32
CA ILE A 469 24.41 -27.79 -16.60
C ILE A 469 25.58 -27.07 -17.27
N SER A 470 25.64 -27.08 -18.61
CA SER A 470 26.67 -26.40 -19.38
C SER A 470 26.69 -24.91 -19.07
N LYS A 471 25.52 -24.25 -19.10
CA LYS A 471 25.38 -22.83 -18.76
C LYS A 471 25.84 -22.56 -17.33
N ALA A 472 25.38 -23.36 -16.37
CA ALA A 472 25.71 -23.20 -14.96
C ALA A 472 27.21 -23.43 -14.65
N ILE A 473 27.88 -24.30 -15.41
CA ILE A 473 29.35 -24.47 -15.34
C ILE A 473 30.04 -23.23 -15.87
N ILE A 474 29.66 -22.72 -17.05
CA ILE A 474 30.29 -21.55 -17.67
C ILE A 474 30.09 -20.28 -16.84
N GLU A 475 28.90 -20.07 -16.26
CA GLU A 475 28.63 -18.94 -15.36
C GLU A 475 29.54 -18.96 -14.12
N ARG A 476 29.82 -20.14 -13.56
CA ARG A 476 30.80 -20.30 -12.45
C ARG A 476 32.25 -20.13 -12.87
N HIS A 477 32.55 -20.25 -14.17
CA HIS A 477 33.82 -19.82 -14.76
C HIS A 477 33.85 -18.31 -15.02
N HIS A 478 32.85 -17.56 -14.56
CA HIS A 478 32.67 -16.13 -14.84
C HIS A 478 32.57 -15.82 -16.34
N GLY A 479 32.07 -16.79 -17.10
CA GLY A 479 31.79 -16.68 -18.52
C GLY A 479 30.31 -16.60 -18.83
N GLU A 480 30.00 -16.63 -20.11
CA GLU A 480 28.66 -16.64 -20.66
C GLU A 480 28.52 -17.74 -21.72
N LEU A 481 27.43 -18.51 -21.67
CA LEU A 481 27.06 -19.46 -22.71
C LEU A 481 25.85 -18.91 -23.46
N SER A 482 26.00 -18.64 -24.75
CA SER A 482 24.97 -18.11 -25.64
C SER A 482 24.92 -18.89 -26.95
N PHE A 483 23.99 -18.54 -27.85
CA PHE A 483 23.92 -19.14 -29.18
C PHE A 483 23.34 -18.17 -30.20
N ASP A 484 23.72 -18.36 -31.45
CA ASP A 484 23.08 -17.78 -32.63
C ASP A 484 22.49 -18.92 -33.46
N THR A 485 21.26 -18.78 -33.94
CA THR A 485 20.58 -19.85 -34.69
C THR A 485 19.79 -19.28 -35.84
N VAL A 486 19.80 -19.99 -36.98
CA VAL A 486 18.96 -19.68 -38.13
C VAL A 486 18.23 -20.96 -38.51
N ILE A 487 16.89 -20.89 -38.51
CA ILE A 487 16.04 -22.04 -38.84
C ILE A 487 16.40 -22.54 -40.24
N GLY A 488 16.72 -23.83 -40.33
CA GLY A 488 17.14 -24.52 -41.55
C GLY A 488 18.61 -24.34 -41.95
N GLN A 489 19.41 -23.59 -41.18
CA GLN A 489 20.85 -23.40 -41.48
C GLN A 489 21.78 -23.88 -40.35
N GLY A 490 21.28 -24.01 -39.12
CA GLY A 490 22.03 -24.57 -37.99
C GLY A 490 22.09 -23.63 -36.79
N THR A 491 22.88 -24.04 -35.79
CA THR A 491 23.10 -23.27 -34.57
C THR A 491 24.60 -23.16 -34.28
N GLU A 492 25.01 -22.01 -33.78
CA GLU A 492 26.35 -21.73 -33.30
C GLU A 492 26.27 -21.42 -31.82
N PHE A 493 26.82 -22.29 -30.97
CA PHE A 493 26.94 -22.03 -29.54
C PHE A 493 28.25 -21.30 -29.24
N HIS A 494 28.18 -20.30 -28.37
CA HIS A 494 29.32 -19.46 -27.96
C HIS A 494 29.58 -19.63 -26.46
N ILE A 495 30.80 -20.02 -26.11
CA ILE A 495 31.34 -19.95 -24.75
C ILE A 495 32.27 -18.74 -24.68
N ASP A 496 31.85 -17.70 -23.96
CA ASP A 496 32.66 -16.52 -23.70
C ASP A 496 33.27 -16.60 -22.30
N LEU A 497 34.59 -16.67 -22.22
CA LEU A 497 35.34 -16.68 -20.96
C LEU A 497 36.05 -15.34 -20.80
N LYS A 498 35.85 -14.67 -19.65
CA LYS A 498 36.59 -13.45 -19.32
C LYS A 498 38.05 -13.80 -19.07
N GLN A 499 38.97 -12.98 -19.61
CA GLN A 499 40.39 -13.19 -19.34
C GLN A 499 40.67 -12.83 -17.88
N GLN A 500 40.86 -13.84 -17.03
CA GLN A 500 41.33 -13.58 -15.68
C GLN A 500 42.77 -13.08 -15.74
N LEU A 501 42.97 -11.80 -15.42
CA LEU A 501 44.27 -11.19 -15.20
C LEU A 501 44.99 -11.99 -14.10
N GLN A 502 45.93 -12.86 -14.46
CA GLN A 502 46.90 -13.32 -13.48
C GLN A 502 47.67 -12.07 -13.01
N ARG A 503 47.51 -11.70 -11.74
CA ARG A 503 48.59 -11.03 -11.01
C ARG A 503 49.80 -11.94 -11.20
N GLN A 504 50.81 -11.45 -11.94
CA GLN A 504 52.10 -12.10 -12.03
C GLN A 504 52.62 -12.29 -10.60
N GLY A 505 52.54 -13.52 -10.09
CA GLY A 505 53.29 -13.92 -8.92
C GLY A 505 54.76 -13.96 -9.33
N SER A 506 55.57 -13.10 -8.72
CA SER A 506 57.03 -13.16 -8.81
C SER A 506 57.52 -14.58 -8.52
N PRO A 507 58.50 -15.10 -9.26
CA PRO A 507 59.16 -16.33 -8.87
C PRO A 507 59.95 -16.08 -7.58
N GLN A 508 59.78 -16.96 -6.59
CA GLN A 508 60.83 -17.22 -5.59
C GLN A 508 61.69 -18.37 -6.10
#